data_AF-A0A4P2VF23-F1
#
_entry.id   AF-A0A4P2VF23-F1
#
_cell.length_a   1.000
_cell.length_b   1.000
_cell.length_c   1.000
_cell.angle_alpha   90.00
_cell.angle_beta   90.00
_cell.angle_gamma   90.00
#
_symmetry.space_group_name_H-M   'P 1'
#
loop_
_entity.id
_entity.type
_entity.pdbx_description
1 polymer ?
#
loop_
_entity_poly.entity_id
_entity_poly.type
_entity_poly.pdbx_seq_one_letter_code
_entity_poly.pdbx_strand_id
1 'polypeptide(L)'
;NLALRKEFNLYANVRPCRSLEGYKTLYDDVDVVTIRENTEGEYSGIEHEIVDGVVQSIKLITEEASKRVAEYAFQYAKNNNRKKVTVVHKANIMRMSDGLFLRCVRDMAQKFPDIQFEERYLDTVCLNMVQNPGKYDVLVMPNLYGDILSDMCAGLVGGLGLTPSGNMGLNGALFESVHGTAPDIAGKDLANPTALLLSAVMMLRHMELNSHADKIERAAFETIKEGKYLTGDLGGR
;
A
#
# COMPACT_ATOMS: atom_id res chain seq x y z
N ASN A 1 12.96 -7.61 -6.91
CA ASN A 1 12.21 -6.56 -6.18
C ASN A 1 13.12 -5.78 -5.21
N LEU A 2 13.66 -6.41 -4.16
CA LEU A 2 14.49 -5.74 -3.14
C LEU A 2 15.71 -4.97 -3.70
N ALA A 3 16.42 -5.53 -4.68
CA ALA A 3 17.58 -4.88 -5.29
C ALA A 3 17.23 -3.52 -5.94
N LEU A 4 16.14 -3.47 -6.72
CA LEU A 4 15.67 -2.24 -7.37
C LEU A 4 15.22 -1.20 -6.33
N ARG A 5 14.55 -1.63 -5.25
CA ARG A 5 14.13 -0.72 -4.17
C ARG A 5 15.31 -0.04 -3.50
N LYS A 6 16.39 -0.79 -3.23
CA LYS A 6 17.62 -0.24 -2.66
C LYS A 6 18.36 0.67 -3.65
N GLU A 7 18.52 0.22 -4.89
CA GLU A 7 19.26 0.96 -5.93
C GLU A 7 18.64 2.34 -6.21
N PHE A 8 17.31 2.41 -6.30
CA PHE A 8 16.59 3.65 -6.58
C PHE A 8 16.07 4.37 -5.33
N ASN A 9 16.40 3.88 -4.13
CA ASN A 9 15.93 4.42 -2.85
C ASN A 9 14.40 4.66 -2.85
N LEU A 10 13.65 3.64 -3.27
CA LEU A 10 12.19 3.68 -3.42
C LEU A 10 11.52 3.56 -2.06
N TYR A 11 11.42 4.69 -1.35
CA TYR A 11 11.11 4.75 0.08
C TYR A 11 9.63 4.65 0.45
N ALA A 12 8.71 4.97 -0.47
CA ALA A 12 7.28 4.89 -0.21
C ALA A 12 6.64 3.88 -1.15
N ASN A 13 6.11 2.79 -0.61
CA ASN A 13 5.22 1.90 -1.35
C ASN A 13 3.78 2.36 -1.15
N VAL A 14 3.06 2.54 -2.25
CA VAL A 14 1.69 3.07 -2.30
C VAL A 14 0.80 2.02 -2.95
N ARG A 15 -0.25 1.62 -2.25
CA ARG A 15 -1.24 0.63 -2.72
C ARG A 15 -2.65 1.14 -2.44
N PRO A 16 -3.32 1.74 -3.44
CA PRO A 16 -4.74 2.07 -3.35
C PRO A 16 -5.57 0.78 -3.51
N CYS A 17 -6.49 0.55 -2.59
CA CYS A 17 -7.41 -0.58 -2.58
C CYS A 17 -8.83 -0.04 -2.63
N ARG A 18 -9.52 -0.27 -3.75
CA ARG A 18 -10.87 0.22 -3.99
C ARG A 18 -11.80 -0.91 -4.40
N SER A 19 -12.99 -0.98 -3.80
CA SER A 19 -14.06 -1.87 -4.26
C SER A 19 -14.45 -1.53 -5.70
N LEU A 20 -14.58 -2.55 -6.54
CA LEU A 20 -14.91 -2.38 -7.96
C LEU A 20 -16.39 -2.67 -8.20
N GLU A 21 -17.08 -1.75 -8.85
CA GLU A 21 -18.45 -1.99 -9.30
C GLU A 21 -18.51 -3.22 -10.22
N GLY A 22 -19.48 -4.11 -9.97
CA GLY A 22 -19.64 -5.36 -10.71
C GLY A 22 -18.82 -6.54 -10.20
N TYR A 23 -17.85 -6.32 -9.31
CA TYR A 23 -17.12 -7.39 -8.63
C TYR A 23 -17.45 -7.41 -7.13
N LYS A 24 -18.40 -8.27 -6.75
CA LYS A 24 -18.91 -8.32 -5.37
C LYS A 24 -17.97 -9.11 -4.47
N THR A 25 -17.53 -8.49 -3.37
CA THR A 25 -16.87 -9.16 -2.25
C THR A 25 -17.77 -9.10 -1.00
N LEU A 26 -17.25 -9.54 0.15
CA LEU A 26 -17.90 -9.35 1.45
C LEU A 26 -17.93 -7.88 1.89
N TYR A 27 -17.18 -7.00 1.23
CA TYR A 27 -16.96 -5.62 1.64
C TYR A 27 -17.37 -4.65 0.53
N ASP A 28 -18.27 -3.74 0.90
CA ASP A 28 -18.74 -2.67 0.02
C ASP A 28 -17.99 -1.37 0.29
N ASP A 29 -17.86 -0.56 -0.77
CA ASP A 29 -17.36 0.82 -0.71
C ASP A 29 -16.00 0.98 0.00
N VAL A 30 -15.10 0.00 -0.15
CA VAL A 30 -13.72 0.14 0.31
C VAL A 30 -13.02 1.16 -0.60
N ASP A 31 -12.36 2.14 -0.01
CA ASP A 31 -11.44 3.06 -0.71
C ASP A 31 -10.35 3.51 0.26
N VAL A 32 -9.34 2.66 0.42
CA VAL A 32 -8.25 2.86 1.37
C VAL A 32 -6.93 2.88 0.61
N VAL A 33 -6.06 3.84 0.92
CA VAL A 33 -4.70 3.88 0.39
C VAL A 33 -3.72 3.56 1.51
N THR A 34 -2.94 2.50 1.31
CA THR A 34 -1.82 2.19 2.20
C THR A 34 -0.53 2.81 1.67
N ILE A 35 0.18 3.52 2.55
CA ILE A 35 1.48 4.14 2.30
C ILE A 35 2.46 3.56 3.31
N ARG A 36 3.35 2.71 2.79
CA ARG A 36 4.30 1.90 3.54
C ARG A 36 5.70 2.48 3.40
N GLU A 37 6.39 2.66 4.52
CA GLU A 37 7.84 2.86 4.54
C GLU A 37 8.53 1.63 3.94
N ASN A 38 9.41 1.80 2.96
CA ASN A 38 9.87 0.70 2.10
C ASN A 38 11.41 0.51 2.10
N THR A 39 12.14 1.17 3.01
CA THR A 39 13.61 1.07 3.10
C THR A 39 14.13 0.44 4.39
N GLU A 40 13.42 0.53 5.51
CA GLU A 40 13.90 0.11 6.83
C GLU A 40 12.86 -0.74 7.58
N GLY A 41 12.78 -0.62 8.91
CA GLY A 41 11.90 -1.40 9.77
C GLY A 41 12.44 -2.80 10.05
N GLU A 42 11.52 -3.75 10.14
CA GLU A 42 11.79 -5.17 10.36
C GLU A 42 12.52 -5.82 9.17
N TYR A 43 12.54 -5.15 8.02
CA TYR A 43 13.13 -5.63 6.76
C TYR A 43 14.59 -5.16 6.59
N SER A 44 15.24 -4.75 7.69
CA SER A 44 16.66 -4.38 7.71
C SER A 44 17.56 -5.53 7.21
N GLY A 45 17.10 -6.78 7.36
CA GLY A 45 17.85 -7.99 7.04
C GLY A 45 19.02 -8.25 7.99
N ILE A 46 19.03 -7.60 9.16
CA ILE A 46 20.08 -7.71 10.15
C ILE A 46 19.65 -8.74 11.20
N GLU A 47 20.22 -9.93 11.10
CA GLU A 47 19.92 -11.06 11.99
C GLU A 47 21.21 -11.67 12.52
N HIS A 48 21.17 -12.14 13.77
CA HIS A 48 22.28 -12.78 14.45
C HIS A 48 21.78 -14.00 15.22
N GLU A 49 22.49 -15.12 15.14
CA GLU A 49 22.37 -16.19 16.12
C GLU A 49 23.33 -15.88 17.27
N ILE A 50 22.79 -15.51 18.43
CA ILE A 50 23.56 -15.01 19.58
C ILE A 50 24.25 -16.18 20.29
N VAL A 51 23.52 -17.28 20.43
CA VAL A 51 23.98 -18.62 20.82
C VAL A 51 23.10 -19.63 20.09
N ASP A 52 23.51 -20.90 20.04
CA ASP A 52 22.76 -21.99 19.41
C ASP A 52 21.28 -21.97 19.85
N GLY A 53 20.37 -21.77 18.88
CA GLY A 53 18.93 -21.70 19.12
C GLY A 53 18.38 -20.36 19.62
N VAL A 54 19.19 -19.30 19.71
CA VAL A 54 18.75 -17.95 20.12
C VAL A 54 19.04 -16.95 19.00
N VAL A 55 17.98 -16.53 18.30
CA VAL A 55 18.07 -15.63 17.15
C VAL A 55 17.58 -14.22 17.51
N GLN A 56 18.37 -13.22 17.14
CA GLN A 56 18.02 -11.80 17.20
C GLN A 56 17.74 -11.29 15.78
N SER A 57 16.62 -10.58 15.62
CA SER A 57 16.32 -9.79 14.43
C SER A 57 16.22 -8.31 14.82
N ILE A 58 16.88 -7.43 14.07
CA ILE A 58 16.95 -5.99 14.41
C ILE A 58 15.95 -5.20 13.58
N LYS A 59 14.94 -4.65 14.25
CA LYS A 59 14.09 -3.60 13.68
C LYS A 59 14.80 -2.25 13.74
N LEU A 60 15.03 -1.63 12.59
CA LEU A 60 15.66 -0.31 12.49
C LEU A 60 14.62 0.74 12.09
N ILE A 61 14.47 1.81 12.87
CA ILE A 61 13.65 2.97 12.52
C ILE A 61 14.52 4.22 12.65
N THR A 62 14.57 5.03 11.59
CA THR A 62 15.32 6.28 11.54
C THR A 62 14.38 7.47 11.41
N GLU A 63 14.81 8.61 11.96
CA GLU A 63 14.04 9.85 11.88
C GLU A 63 13.90 10.34 10.43
N GLU A 64 14.95 10.17 9.62
CA GLU A 64 15.00 10.61 8.22
C GLU A 64 13.97 9.87 7.37
N ALA A 65 13.98 8.53 7.37
CA ALA A 65 13.04 7.73 6.60
C ALA A 65 11.60 7.94 7.09
N SER A 66 11.39 8.02 8.41
CA SER A 66 10.09 8.29 9.02
C SER A 66 9.51 9.65 8.58
N LYS A 67 10.30 10.73 8.61
CA LYS A 67 9.86 12.06 8.14
C LYS A 67 9.55 12.07 6.65
N ARG A 68 10.37 11.38 5.86
CA ARG A 68 10.23 11.31 4.40
C ARG A 68 8.95 10.60 3.97
N VAL A 69 8.63 9.43 4.55
CA VAL A 69 7.37 8.74 4.24
C VAL A 69 6.16 9.50 4.79
N ALA A 70 6.30 10.18 5.94
CA ALA A 70 5.24 11.03 6.48
C ALA A 70 4.93 12.20 5.52
N GLU A 71 5.94 12.91 5.05
CA GLU A 71 5.80 14.01 4.09
C GLU A 71 5.09 13.52 2.82
N TYR A 72 5.55 12.39 2.28
CA TYR A 72 4.92 11.77 1.12
C TYR A 72 3.44 11.44 1.37
N ALA A 73 3.09 10.88 2.54
CA ALA A 73 1.72 10.50 2.85
C ALA A 73 0.76 11.70 2.90
N PHE A 74 1.17 12.80 3.54
CA PHE A 74 0.37 14.01 3.59
C PHE A 74 0.30 14.72 2.24
N GLN A 75 1.39 14.75 1.48
CA GLN A 75 1.39 15.31 0.12
C GLN A 75 0.52 14.49 -0.83
N TYR A 76 0.58 13.16 -0.73
CA TYR A 76 -0.29 12.25 -1.48
C TYR A 76 -1.75 12.52 -1.13
N ALA A 77 -2.08 12.60 0.16
CA ALA A 77 -3.44 12.88 0.60
C ALA A 77 -3.96 14.22 0.03
N LYS A 78 -3.16 15.28 0.10
CA LYS A 78 -3.50 16.58 -0.48
C LYS A 78 -3.72 16.51 -1.99
N ASN A 79 -2.77 15.92 -2.74
CA ASN A 79 -2.80 15.88 -4.20
C ASN A 79 -3.94 14.99 -4.74
N ASN A 80 -4.38 14.00 -3.96
CA ASN A 80 -5.44 13.07 -4.34
C ASN A 80 -6.77 13.38 -3.63
N ASN A 81 -6.92 14.59 -3.09
CA ASN A 81 -8.14 15.08 -2.41
C ASN A 81 -8.64 14.20 -1.25
N ARG A 82 -7.73 13.43 -0.62
CA ARG A 82 -8.02 12.66 0.59
C ARG A 82 -8.17 13.58 1.79
N LYS A 83 -8.94 13.14 2.78
CA LYS A 83 -9.36 13.96 3.92
C LYS A 83 -8.70 13.55 5.22
N LYS A 84 -8.25 12.30 5.33
CA LYS A 84 -7.70 11.78 6.58
C LYS A 84 -6.45 10.92 6.34
N VAL A 85 -5.45 11.14 7.20
CA VAL A 85 -4.26 10.31 7.32
C VAL A 85 -4.24 9.69 8.71
N THR A 86 -4.27 8.36 8.78
CA THR A 86 -4.13 7.59 10.02
C THR A 86 -2.74 6.98 10.08
N VAL A 87 -1.98 7.28 11.13
CA VAL A 87 -0.71 6.59 11.41
C VAL A 87 -0.97 5.28 12.15
N VAL A 88 -0.41 4.19 11.64
CA VAL A 88 -0.55 2.85 12.23
C VAL A 88 0.75 2.44 12.92
N HIS A 89 0.67 2.11 14.21
CA HIS A 89 1.86 1.82 15.03
C HIS A 89 1.58 0.82 16.15
N LYS A 90 2.64 0.39 16.84
CA LYS A 90 2.61 -0.39 18.08
C LYS A 90 3.53 0.21 19.16
N ALA A 91 3.63 1.54 19.18
CA ALA A 91 4.41 2.33 20.15
C ALA A 91 4.09 2.05 21.63
N ASN A 92 2.96 1.42 21.97
CA ASN A 92 2.68 0.96 23.34
C ASN A 92 3.61 -0.17 23.78
N ILE A 93 4.06 -1.01 22.83
CA ILE A 93 5.03 -2.09 23.04
C ILE A 93 6.43 -1.62 22.62
N MET A 94 6.57 -1.10 21.40
CA MET A 94 7.85 -0.63 20.83
C MET A 94 8.03 0.87 21.05
N ARG A 95 8.25 1.24 22.32
CA ARG A 95 8.23 2.66 22.75
C ARG A 95 9.25 3.55 22.06
N MET A 96 10.44 3.04 21.74
CA MET A 96 11.50 3.85 21.13
C MET A 96 11.40 3.89 19.60
N SER A 97 11.31 2.74 18.94
CA SER A 97 11.28 2.64 17.48
C SER A 97 9.97 3.20 16.90
N ASP A 98 8.82 2.60 17.25
CA ASP A 98 7.53 3.10 16.78
C ASP A 98 7.17 4.46 17.39
N GLY A 99 7.66 4.76 18.59
CA GLY A 99 7.51 6.10 19.17
C GLY A 99 8.23 7.18 18.36
N LEU A 100 9.43 6.88 17.82
CA LEU A 100 10.13 7.75 16.89
C LEU A 100 9.33 7.96 15.60
N PHE A 101 8.86 6.87 14.98
CA PHE A 101 8.04 6.95 13.76
C PHE A 101 6.79 7.81 13.99
N LEU A 102 6.04 7.51 15.06
CA LEU A 102 4.83 8.23 15.45
C LEU A 102 5.06 9.73 15.63
N ARG A 103 6.15 10.10 16.32
CA ARG A 103 6.53 11.50 16.51
C ARG A 103 6.78 12.21 15.18
N CYS A 104 7.52 11.57 14.26
CA CYS A 104 7.80 12.15 12.95
C CYS A 104 6.52 12.41 12.13
N VAL A 105 5.58 11.46 12.16
CA VAL A 105 4.29 11.63 11.45
C VAL A 105 3.45 12.74 12.12
N ARG A 106 3.43 12.79 13.46
CA ARG A 106 2.72 13.84 14.20
C ARG A 106 3.28 15.23 13.91
N ASP A 107 4.60 15.38 13.84
CA ASP A 107 5.25 16.66 13.50
C ASP A 107 4.90 17.07 12.06
N MET A 108 4.82 16.11 11.13
CA MET A 108 4.39 16.38 9.76
C MET A 108 2.92 16.82 9.68
N ALA A 109 2.04 16.20 10.47
CA ALA A 109 0.61 16.54 10.49
C ALA A 109 0.35 18.03 10.79
N GLN A 110 1.20 18.66 11.62
CA GLN A 110 1.09 20.09 11.94
C GLN A 110 1.26 21.00 10.71
N LYS A 111 1.93 20.53 9.65
CA LYS A 111 2.12 21.28 8.39
C LYS A 111 0.92 21.17 7.44
N PHE A 112 -0.03 20.27 7.72
CA PHE A 112 -1.19 19.98 6.88
C PHE A 112 -2.50 20.07 7.68
N PRO A 113 -2.86 21.27 8.19
CA PRO A 113 -4.03 21.44 9.07
C PRO A 113 -5.37 21.07 8.42
N ASP A 114 -5.44 21.05 7.08
CA ASP A 114 -6.65 20.69 6.33
C ASP A 114 -6.88 19.16 6.24
N ILE A 115 -5.90 18.35 6.65
CA ILE A 115 -5.97 16.89 6.64
C ILE A 115 -6.19 16.42 8.08
N GLN A 116 -7.27 15.68 8.31
CA GLN A 116 -7.51 15.07 9.61
C GLN A 116 -6.40 14.05 9.91
N PHE A 117 -5.75 14.21 11.07
CA PHE A 117 -4.74 13.26 11.54
C PHE A 117 -5.31 12.37 12.64
N GLU A 118 -5.01 11.07 12.57
CA GLU A 118 -5.45 10.07 13.53
C GLU A 118 -4.33 9.09 13.87
N GLU A 119 -4.23 8.65 15.12
CA GLU A 119 -3.26 7.66 15.58
C GLU A 119 -4.00 6.38 15.97
N ARG A 120 -3.58 5.21 15.44
CA ARG A 120 -4.21 3.93 15.76
C ARG A 120 -3.19 2.82 15.96
N TYR A 121 -3.49 1.95 16.92
CA TYR A 121 -2.72 0.73 17.12
C TYR A 121 -2.96 -0.28 16.00
N LEU A 122 -1.91 -0.97 15.56
CA LEU A 122 -1.96 -1.95 14.48
C LEU A 122 -3.07 -3.01 14.66
N ASP A 123 -3.20 -3.59 15.85
CA ASP A 123 -4.23 -4.58 16.16
C ASP A 123 -5.65 -4.00 16.05
N THR A 124 -5.84 -2.76 16.52
CA THR A 124 -7.11 -2.05 16.41
C THR A 124 -7.45 -1.76 14.95
N VAL A 125 -6.46 -1.41 14.13
CA VAL A 125 -6.65 -1.25 12.68
C VAL A 125 -7.04 -2.56 12.04
N CYS A 126 -6.33 -3.66 12.29
CA CYS A 126 -6.70 -4.97 11.76
C CYS A 126 -8.13 -5.38 12.15
N LEU A 127 -8.50 -5.22 13.42
CA LEU A 127 -9.85 -5.54 13.91
C LEU A 127 -10.93 -4.70 13.23
N ASN A 128 -10.73 -3.38 13.15
CA ASN A 128 -11.71 -2.49 12.54
C ASN A 128 -11.76 -2.63 11.02
N MET A 129 -10.65 -2.94 10.37
CA MET A 129 -10.56 -3.07 8.91
C MET A 129 -11.47 -4.18 8.40
N VAL A 130 -11.52 -5.32 9.10
CA VAL A 130 -12.39 -6.45 8.72
C VAL A 130 -13.85 -6.27 9.14
N GLN A 131 -14.16 -5.26 9.96
CA GLN A 131 -15.52 -4.95 10.40
C GLN A 131 -16.16 -3.81 9.61
N ASN A 132 -15.40 -2.73 9.39
CA ASN A 132 -15.83 -1.54 8.67
C ASN A 132 -14.60 -0.81 8.09
N PRO A 133 -14.12 -1.23 6.90
CA PRO A 133 -12.96 -0.61 6.24
C PRO A 133 -13.21 0.84 5.82
N GLY A 134 -14.47 1.25 5.58
CA GLY A 134 -14.85 2.61 5.20
C GLY A 134 -14.56 3.68 6.27
N LYS A 135 -14.10 3.27 7.45
CA LYS A 135 -13.53 4.18 8.46
C LYS A 135 -12.17 4.75 8.06
N TYR A 136 -11.45 4.13 7.14
CA TYR A 136 -10.08 4.52 6.80
C TYR A 136 -10.03 5.22 5.44
N ASP A 137 -9.01 6.07 5.26
CA ASP A 137 -8.76 6.81 4.03
C ASP A 137 -7.30 6.58 3.61
N VAL A 138 -6.35 7.39 4.08
CA VAL A 138 -4.91 7.12 3.91
C VAL A 138 -4.33 6.54 5.19
N LEU A 139 -3.62 5.42 5.08
CA LEU A 139 -2.88 4.79 6.18
C LEU A 139 -1.38 4.93 5.94
N VAL A 140 -0.65 5.51 6.89
CA VAL A 140 0.82 5.60 6.84
C VAL A 140 1.45 4.78 7.95
N MET A 141 2.46 3.97 7.62
CA MET A 141 3.02 3.02 8.58
C MET A 141 4.44 2.52 8.24
N PRO A 142 5.17 1.98 9.24
CA PRO A 142 6.44 1.29 9.04
C PRO A 142 6.32 0.04 8.16
N ASN A 143 7.48 -0.47 7.75
CA ASN A 143 7.61 -1.46 6.69
C ASN A 143 6.77 -2.73 6.86
N LEU A 144 6.94 -3.49 7.95
CA LEU A 144 6.20 -4.75 8.13
C LEU A 144 4.68 -4.55 8.24
N TYR A 145 4.25 -3.44 8.84
CA TYR A 145 2.82 -3.18 9.02
C TYR A 145 2.18 -2.87 7.68
N GLY A 146 2.89 -2.10 6.85
CA GLY A 146 2.48 -1.79 5.50
C GLY A 146 2.38 -3.03 4.63
N ASP A 147 3.32 -3.96 4.78
CA ASP A 147 3.28 -5.26 4.10
C ASP A 147 1.98 -6.00 4.39
N ILE A 148 1.72 -6.27 5.67
CA ILE A 148 0.57 -7.04 6.14
C ILE A 148 -0.74 -6.32 5.81
N LEU A 149 -0.86 -5.03 6.13
CA LEU A 149 -2.11 -4.30 5.95
C LEU A 149 -2.44 -4.05 4.48
N SER A 150 -1.45 -3.88 3.61
CA SER A 150 -1.72 -3.69 2.19
C SER A 150 -2.25 -4.97 1.53
N ASP A 151 -1.72 -6.14 1.88
CA ASP A 151 -2.24 -7.43 1.41
C ASP A 151 -3.63 -7.73 2.03
N MET A 152 -3.84 -7.37 3.30
CA MET A 152 -5.17 -7.44 3.92
C MET A 152 -6.18 -6.59 3.14
N CYS A 153 -5.85 -5.34 2.81
CA CYS A 153 -6.74 -4.44 2.04
C CYS A 153 -7.02 -4.98 0.63
N ALA A 154 -6.01 -5.56 -0.03
CA ALA A 154 -6.19 -6.24 -1.32
C ALA A 154 -7.23 -7.36 -1.21
N GLY A 155 -7.16 -8.18 -0.16
CA GLY A 155 -8.13 -9.25 0.11
C GLY A 155 -9.58 -8.76 0.28
N LEU A 156 -9.79 -7.54 0.81
CA LEU A 156 -11.14 -6.98 0.96
C LEU A 156 -11.81 -6.66 -0.39
N VAL A 157 -11.00 -6.29 -1.39
CA VAL A 157 -11.47 -5.81 -2.70
C VAL A 157 -11.40 -6.84 -3.82
N GLY A 158 -10.95 -8.06 -3.51
CA GLY A 158 -10.93 -9.19 -4.45
C GLY A 158 -9.59 -9.90 -4.61
N GLY A 159 -8.54 -9.36 -3.99
CA GLY A 159 -7.22 -9.97 -3.95
C GLY A 159 -6.19 -9.27 -4.83
N LEU A 160 -4.99 -9.84 -4.85
CA LEU A 160 -3.79 -9.26 -5.44
C LEU A 160 -3.89 -9.06 -6.97
N GLY A 161 -4.78 -9.79 -7.66
CA GLY A 161 -5.01 -9.65 -9.10
C GLY A 161 -5.64 -8.31 -9.52
N LEU A 162 -6.23 -7.58 -8.56
CA LEU A 162 -6.92 -6.31 -8.79
C LEU A 162 -6.19 -5.09 -8.21
N THR A 163 -5.19 -5.30 -7.35
CA THR A 163 -4.58 -4.22 -6.57
C THR A 163 -3.33 -3.68 -7.25
N PRO A 164 -3.30 -2.40 -7.66
CA PRO A 164 -2.09 -1.80 -8.22
C PRO A 164 -1.09 -1.39 -7.14
N SER A 165 0.18 -1.21 -7.53
CA SER A 165 1.20 -0.66 -6.64
C SER A 165 2.19 0.26 -7.34
N GLY A 166 2.60 1.31 -6.61
CA GLY A 166 3.70 2.18 -6.99
C GLY A 166 4.73 2.27 -5.85
N ASN A 167 6.00 2.21 -6.19
CA ASN A 167 7.12 2.45 -5.30
C ASN A 167 7.79 3.76 -5.70
N MET A 168 7.83 4.72 -4.78
CA MET A 168 8.24 6.09 -5.04
C MET A 168 9.59 6.33 -4.38
N GLY A 169 10.56 6.81 -5.16
CA GLY A 169 11.86 7.26 -4.69
C GLY A 169 12.09 8.73 -4.98
N LEU A 170 13.26 9.22 -4.58
CA LEU A 170 13.66 10.61 -4.85
C LEU A 170 14.03 10.84 -6.33
N ASN A 171 14.64 9.83 -6.95
CA ASN A 171 15.20 9.93 -8.31
C ASN A 171 14.46 9.04 -9.32
N GLY A 172 13.31 8.48 -8.94
CA GLY A 172 12.55 7.60 -9.82
C GLY A 172 11.35 6.96 -9.12
N ALA A 173 10.50 6.32 -9.91
CA ALA A 173 9.36 5.55 -9.45
C ALA A 173 9.27 4.23 -10.21
N LEU A 174 8.79 3.19 -9.54
CA LEU A 174 8.56 1.86 -10.10
C LEU A 174 7.11 1.45 -9.86
N PHE A 175 6.37 1.17 -10.93
CA PHE A 175 4.99 0.71 -10.86
C PHE A 175 4.95 -0.78 -11.17
N GLU A 176 4.32 -1.55 -10.29
CA GLU A 176 4.38 -3.02 -10.33
C GLU A 176 3.08 -3.65 -9.87
N SER A 177 2.81 -4.86 -10.36
CA SER A 177 1.79 -5.72 -9.76
C SER A 177 2.29 -6.29 -8.43
N VAL A 178 1.35 -6.57 -7.52
CA VAL A 178 1.62 -7.13 -6.19
C VAL A 178 1.44 -8.65 -6.13
N HIS A 179 0.84 -9.25 -7.16
CA HIS A 179 0.67 -10.70 -7.21
C HIS A 179 2.00 -11.42 -7.55
N GLY A 180 2.06 -12.71 -7.21
CA GLY A 180 3.20 -13.58 -7.54
C GLY A 180 3.31 -13.87 -9.04
N THR A 181 4.29 -14.70 -9.39
CA THR A 181 4.58 -15.07 -10.79
C THR A 181 3.59 -16.06 -11.41
N ALA A 182 2.69 -16.64 -10.61
CA ALA A 182 1.67 -17.62 -11.01
C ALA A 182 2.19 -18.70 -12.01
N PRO A 183 3.21 -19.51 -11.63
CA PRO A 183 3.87 -20.44 -12.55
C PRO A 183 2.94 -21.53 -13.11
N ASP A 184 1.90 -21.86 -12.36
CA ASP A 184 0.89 -22.86 -12.68
C ASP A 184 -0.01 -22.46 -13.86
N ILE A 185 -0.16 -21.17 -14.16
CA ILE A 185 -0.91 -20.64 -15.31
C ILE A 185 -0.04 -19.92 -16.36
N ALA A 186 1.27 -19.87 -16.14
CA ALA A 186 2.20 -19.23 -17.07
C ALA A 186 2.10 -19.85 -18.48
N GLY A 187 1.94 -18.99 -19.49
CA GLY A 187 1.81 -19.40 -20.89
C GLY A 187 0.45 -20.01 -21.27
N LYS A 188 -0.54 -20.01 -20.38
CA LYS A 188 -1.88 -20.56 -20.64
C LYS A 188 -2.93 -19.53 -21.05
N ASP A 189 -2.57 -18.24 -21.11
CA ASP A 189 -3.48 -17.14 -21.42
C ASP A 189 -4.67 -17.02 -20.44
N LEU A 190 -4.43 -17.32 -19.16
CA LEU A 190 -5.45 -17.28 -18.09
C LEU A 190 -5.25 -16.14 -17.07
N ALA A 191 -4.18 -15.35 -17.23
CA ALA A 191 -3.78 -14.37 -16.24
C ALA A 191 -4.71 -13.15 -16.24
N ASN A 192 -5.02 -12.61 -15.06
CA ASN A 192 -5.69 -11.33 -14.90
C ASN A 192 -4.70 -10.17 -15.05
N PRO A 193 -4.83 -9.31 -16.08
CA PRO A 193 -3.90 -8.21 -16.30
C PRO A 193 -4.24 -6.97 -15.45
N THR A 194 -5.34 -6.98 -14.69
CA THR A 194 -5.93 -5.77 -14.07
C THR A 194 -4.95 -5.06 -13.14
N ALA A 195 -4.31 -5.75 -12.19
CA ALA A 195 -3.36 -5.14 -11.27
C ALA A 195 -2.20 -4.43 -12.00
N LEU A 196 -1.62 -5.05 -13.03
CA LEU A 196 -0.53 -4.44 -13.78
C LEU A 196 -1.01 -3.27 -14.64
N LEU A 197 -2.19 -3.40 -15.27
CA LEU A 197 -2.81 -2.31 -16.04
C LEU A 197 -3.10 -1.09 -15.17
N LEU A 198 -3.67 -1.29 -13.97
CA LEU A 198 -3.94 -0.21 -13.02
C LEU A 198 -2.64 0.38 -12.44
N SER A 199 -1.58 -0.42 -12.32
CA SER A 199 -0.25 0.10 -11.96
C SER A 199 0.33 0.99 -13.08
N ALA A 200 0.11 0.63 -14.35
CA ALA A 200 0.45 1.48 -15.48
C ALA A 200 -0.42 2.76 -15.52
N VAL A 201 -1.69 2.70 -15.11
CA VAL A 201 -2.53 3.90 -14.90
C VAL A 201 -1.90 4.80 -13.83
N MET A 202 -1.46 4.25 -12.69
CA MET A 202 -0.74 5.02 -11.66
C MET A 202 0.53 5.68 -12.22
N MET A 203 1.27 4.97 -13.09
CA MET A 203 2.45 5.51 -13.78
C MET A 203 2.09 6.71 -14.66
N LEU A 204 1.03 6.59 -15.46
CA LEU A 204 0.57 7.69 -16.32
C LEU A 204 0.15 8.91 -15.50
N ARG A 205 -0.53 8.71 -14.36
CA ARG A 205 -0.86 9.81 -13.43
C ARG A 205 0.40 10.45 -12.85
N HIS A 206 1.41 9.66 -12.50
CA HIS A 206 2.70 10.17 -12.02
C HIS A 206 3.45 10.99 -13.08
N MET A 207 3.31 10.65 -14.37
CA MET A 207 3.87 11.39 -15.50
C MET A 207 3.01 12.56 -15.96
N GLU A 208 1.95 12.91 -15.21
CA GLU A 208 0.97 13.96 -15.55
C GLU A 208 0.15 13.70 -16.84
N LEU A 209 0.16 12.48 -17.35
CA LEU A 209 -0.61 12.03 -18.53
C LEU A 209 -2.05 11.63 -18.15
N ASN A 210 -2.71 12.47 -17.36
CA ASN A 210 -4.00 12.17 -16.70
C ASN A 210 -5.10 11.77 -17.68
N SER A 211 -5.19 12.41 -18.85
CA SER A 211 -6.21 12.09 -19.84
C SER A 211 -6.09 10.67 -20.43
N HIS A 212 -4.88 10.12 -20.49
CA HIS A 212 -4.65 8.74 -20.91
C HIS A 212 -4.98 7.76 -19.78
N ALA A 213 -4.55 8.10 -18.55
CA ALA A 213 -4.87 7.34 -17.35
C ALA A 213 -6.39 7.18 -17.18
N ASP A 214 -7.15 8.27 -17.28
CA ASP A 214 -8.61 8.27 -17.10
C ASP A 214 -9.33 7.41 -18.15
N LYS A 215 -8.86 7.41 -19.40
CA LYS A 215 -9.45 6.58 -20.47
C LYS A 215 -9.24 5.09 -20.20
N ILE A 216 -8.03 4.70 -19.82
CA ILE A 216 -7.66 3.31 -19.57
C ILE A 216 -8.37 2.79 -18.31
N GLU A 217 -8.33 3.56 -17.24
CA GLU A 217 -8.97 3.22 -15.96
C GLU A 217 -10.48 3.02 -16.13
N ARG A 218 -11.14 3.95 -16.84
CA ARG A 218 -12.57 3.85 -17.12
C ARG A 218 -12.90 2.60 -17.92
N ALA A 219 -12.15 2.32 -18.99
CA ALA A 219 -12.38 1.14 -19.81
C ALA A 219 -12.19 -0.17 -19.01
N ALA A 220 -11.18 -0.22 -18.12
CA ALA A 220 -10.96 -1.37 -17.25
C ALA A 220 -12.14 -1.55 -16.27
N PHE A 221 -12.59 -0.48 -15.61
CA PHE A 221 -13.71 -0.55 -14.67
C PHE A 221 -15.05 -0.86 -15.35
N GLU A 222 -15.31 -0.29 -16.53
CA GLU A 222 -16.52 -0.61 -17.32
C GLU A 222 -16.53 -2.08 -17.76
N THR A 223 -15.37 -2.64 -18.14
CA THR A 223 -15.24 -4.06 -18.52
C THR A 223 -15.55 -4.99 -17.34
N ILE A 224 -14.99 -4.68 -16.16
CA ILE A 224 -15.26 -5.44 -14.92
C ILE A 224 -16.73 -5.31 -14.52
N LYS A 225 -17.28 -4.10 -14.63
CA LYS A 225 -18.68 -3.79 -14.32
C LYS A 225 -19.68 -4.54 -15.21
N GLU A 226 -19.37 -4.69 -16.51
CA GLU A 226 -20.20 -5.47 -17.43
C GLU A 226 -20.27 -6.95 -17.04
N GLY A 227 -19.21 -7.49 -16.39
CA GLY A 227 -19.18 -8.86 -15.89
C GLY A 227 -19.11 -9.94 -16.98
N LYS A 228 -18.97 -9.55 -18.26
CA LYS A 228 -18.99 -10.45 -19.41
C LYS A 228 -17.64 -11.09 -19.73
N TYR A 229 -16.54 -10.38 -19.47
CA TYR A 229 -15.17 -10.79 -19.83
C TYR A 229 -14.28 -10.88 -18.57
N LEU A 230 -14.79 -11.57 -17.54
CA LEU A 230 -14.05 -11.78 -16.31
C LEU A 230 -13.02 -12.91 -16.48
N THR A 231 -11.87 -12.77 -15.86
CA THR A 231 -10.87 -13.84 -15.76
C THR A 231 -11.24 -14.85 -14.67
N GLY A 232 -10.59 -16.01 -14.64
CA GLY A 232 -10.97 -17.10 -13.74
C GLY A 232 -10.87 -16.77 -12.25
N ASP A 233 -9.90 -15.95 -11.85
CA ASP A 233 -9.76 -15.41 -10.48
C ASP A 233 -10.90 -14.46 -10.09
N LEU A 234 -11.56 -13.85 -11.08
CA LEU A 234 -12.75 -13.03 -10.89
C LEU A 234 -14.06 -13.83 -11.07
N GLY A 235 -13.98 -15.16 -11.18
CA GLY A 235 -15.15 -16.04 -11.34
C GLY A 235 -15.65 -16.20 -12.78
N GLY A 236 -14.90 -15.69 -13.77
CA GLY A 236 -15.17 -15.91 -15.19
C GLY A 236 -14.83 -17.33 -15.66
N ARG A 237 -15.18 -17.63 -16.92
CA ARG A 237 -14.97 -18.94 -17.56
C ARG A 237 -14.22 -18.81 -18.87
#